data_AF-A0A9Q1LHY8-F1
#
_entry.id   AF-A0A9Q1LHY8-F1
#
_cell.length_a   1.000
_cell.length_b   1.000
_cell.length_c   1.000
_cell.angle_alpha   90.00
_cell.angle_beta   90.00
_cell.angle_gamma   90.00
#
_symmetry.space_group_name_H-M   'P 1'
#
loop_
_entity.id
_entity.type
_entity.pdbx_description
1 polymer ?
#
loop_
_entity_poly.entity_id
_entity_poly.type
_entity_poly.pdbx_seq_one_letter_code
_entity_poly.pdbx_strand_id
1 'polypeptide(L)'
;MASTEPKYEEAAGADDEDTGAQVAPIFQLEEVAVSTGEENENPIIDLKANLYRFDKDGNRWKERGAGTVKLLKHKETGKVLRVMRQSKTLKICANHLVLPTMMVQEHAGNEKSCVWHAPDFADGELKDELFCIRFASMENCKSFMEIFQEVAESQKKEENEDGSTAAAGLLEKLC
;
A
#
# COMPACT_ATOMS: atom_id res chain seq x y z
N MET A 1 -31.76 43.61 48.36
CA MET A 1 -30.87 44.38 47.47
C MET A 1 -29.46 44.14 47.96
N ALA A 2 -28.44 43.76 47.20
CA ALA A 2 -28.29 43.21 45.87
C ALA A 2 -26.89 42.57 45.94
N SER A 3 -26.76 41.27 45.72
CA SER A 3 -25.46 40.61 45.68
C SER A 3 -25.22 40.23 44.23
N THR A 4 -24.28 40.95 43.62
CA THR A 4 -23.86 40.85 42.22
C THR A 4 -23.10 39.54 41.98
N GLU A 5 -23.53 38.79 40.97
CA GLU A 5 -22.83 37.62 40.42
C GLU A 5 -21.58 38.04 39.62
N PRO A 6 -20.52 37.22 39.57
CA PRO A 6 -19.35 37.53 38.75
C PRO A 6 -19.66 37.23 37.28
N LYS A 7 -19.43 38.24 36.44
CA LYS A 7 -19.60 38.23 35.00
C LYS A 7 -18.45 37.42 34.38
N TYR A 8 -18.77 36.35 33.66
CA TYR A 8 -17.80 35.66 32.79
C TYR A 8 -17.44 36.61 31.63
N GLU A 9 -16.17 37.02 31.54
CA GLU A 9 -15.64 37.65 30.33
C GLU A 9 -15.43 36.55 29.28
N GLU A 10 -16.25 36.59 28.23
CA GLU A 10 -16.00 35.90 26.97
C GLU A 10 -14.65 36.36 26.42
N ALA A 11 -13.70 35.42 26.34
CA ALA A 11 -12.50 35.62 25.55
C ALA A 11 -12.93 35.78 24.09
N ALA A 12 -12.87 37.02 23.60
CA ALA A 12 -13.14 37.40 22.23
C ALA A 12 -12.39 36.48 21.28
N GLY A 13 -13.12 35.93 20.30
CA GLY A 13 -12.56 35.10 19.25
C GLY A 13 -11.37 35.80 18.61
N ALA A 14 -10.27 35.06 18.50
CA ALA A 14 -9.17 35.42 17.62
C ALA A 14 -9.74 35.44 16.20
N ASP A 15 -10.10 36.64 15.74
CA ASP A 15 -10.40 36.92 14.35
C ASP A 15 -9.15 36.55 13.55
N ASP A 16 -9.29 35.59 12.65
CA ASP A 16 -8.26 35.18 11.72
C ASP A 16 -8.05 36.35 10.75
N GLU A 17 -7.20 37.30 11.12
CA GLU A 17 -6.83 38.46 10.29
C GLU A 17 -6.15 37.93 9.02
N ASP A 18 -6.97 37.69 7.99
CA ASP A 18 -6.53 37.58 6.60
C ASP A 18 -5.87 38.91 6.22
N THR A 19 -4.54 38.96 6.37
CA THR A 19 -3.70 40.12 6.08
C THR A 19 -3.78 40.63 4.64
N GLY A 20 -4.55 40.00 3.75
CA GLY A 20 -4.79 40.48 2.38
C GLY A 20 -3.51 40.56 1.54
N ALA A 21 -2.44 39.91 1.99
CA ALA A 21 -1.13 39.96 1.36
C ALA A 21 -1.20 39.27 0.00
N GLN A 22 -1.12 40.04 -1.09
CA GLN A 22 -1.03 39.49 -2.43
C GLN A 22 0.36 38.90 -2.65
N VAL A 23 0.46 37.57 -2.56
CA VAL A 23 1.69 36.83 -2.87
C VAL A 23 1.76 36.64 -4.38
N ALA A 24 2.68 37.35 -5.03
CA ALA A 24 2.98 37.12 -6.45
C ALA A 24 3.61 35.73 -6.63
N PRO A 25 3.19 34.93 -7.63
CA PRO A 25 3.78 33.63 -7.89
C PRO A 25 5.27 33.78 -8.19
N ILE A 26 6.13 33.13 -7.40
CA ILE A 26 7.58 33.20 -7.60
C ILE A 26 7.98 32.44 -8.86
N PHE A 27 7.23 31.38 -9.21
CA PHE A 27 7.42 30.57 -10.41
C PHE A 27 6.08 30.06 -10.94
N GLN A 28 5.97 29.98 -12.27
CA GLN A 28 4.85 29.34 -12.95
C GLN A 28 5.24 27.89 -13.25
N LEU A 29 4.46 26.93 -12.72
CA LEU A 29 4.64 25.52 -13.02
C LEU A 29 3.90 25.19 -14.31
N GLU A 30 4.55 24.45 -15.20
CA GLU A 30 3.87 23.82 -16.34
C GLU A 30 3.14 22.57 -15.87
N GLU A 31 1.93 22.37 -16.37
CA GLU A 31 1.19 21.14 -16.15
C GLU A 31 1.89 20.01 -16.91
N VAL A 32 2.36 19.01 -16.17
CA VAL A 32 3.01 17.82 -16.73
C VAL A 32 2.02 16.67 -16.67
N ALA A 33 1.81 15.98 -17.81
CA ALA A 33 1.03 14.76 -17.83
C ALA A 33 1.72 13.68 -16.98
N VAL A 34 1.03 13.19 -15.96
CA VAL A 34 1.56 12.17 -15.03
C VAL A 34 0.94 10.81 -15.36
N SER A 35 1.76 9.84 -15.79
CA SER A 35 1.36 8.44 -15.89
C SER A 35 1.46 7.77 -14.52
N THR A 36 0.48 6.96 -14.14
CA THR A 36 0.50 6.22 -12.86
C THR A 36 1.50 5.07 -12.84
N GLY A 37 1.94 4.63 -14.03
CA GLY A 37 2.71 3.39 -14.21
C GLY A 37 1.88 2.12 -14.00
N GLU A 38 0.55 2.24 -13.86
CA GLU A 38 -0.39 1.13 -13.58
C GLU A 38 -1.34 0.86 -14.79
N GLU A 39 -0.99 1.32 -16.00
CA GLU A 39 -1.87 1.28 -17.18
C GLU A 39 -1.91 -0.11 -17.85
N ASN A 40 -0.88 -0.93 -17.63
CA ASN A 40 -0.74 -2.27 -18.20
C ASN A 40 -1.21 -3.36 -17.23
N GLU A 41 -1.83 -2.97 -16.13
CA GLU A 41 -2.26 -3.87 -15.07
C GLU A 41 -3.78 -3.89 -14.92
N ASN A 42 -4.31 -5.04 -14.51
CA ASN A 42 -5.70 -5.22 -14.13
C ASN A 42 -5.80 -5.39 -12.60
N PRO A 43 -6.65 -4.60 -11.92
CA PRO A 43 -6.85 -4.76 -10.48
C PRO A 43 -7.66 -6.03 -10.18
N ILE A 44 -7.12 -6.87 -9.29
CA ILE A 44 -7.81 -8.06 -8.75
C ILE A 44 -8.58 -7.67 -7.49
N ILE A 45 -7.96 -6.87 -6.62
CA ILE A 45 -8.59 -6.32 -5.41
C ILE A 45 -8.30 -4.83 -5.27
N ASP A 46 -9.21 -4.15 -4.60
CA ASP A 46 -9.08 -2.74 -4.20
C ASP A 46 -9.77 -2.60 -2.83
N LEU A 47 -8.98 -2.56 -1.75
CA LEU A 47 -9.48 -2.54 -0.39
C LEU A 47 -8.82 -1.44 0.44
N LYS A 48 -9.60 -0.77 1.28
CA LYS A 48 -9.08 0.19 2.26
C LYS A 48 -8.47 -0.53 3.45
N ALA A 49 -7.26 -0.12 3.83
CA ALA A 49 -6.50 -0.75 4.89
C ALA A 49 -5.48 0.21 5.53
N ASN A 50 -4.96 -0.21 6.69
CA ASN A 50 -3.81 0.40 7.34
C ASN A 50 -2.64 -0.59 7.32
N LEU A 51 -1.49 -0.16 6.81
CA LEU A 51 -0.29 -0.97 6.71
C LEU A 51 0.70 -0.59 7.80
N TYR A 52 1.29 -1.62 8.40
CA TYR A 52 2.32 -1.54 9.41
C TYR A 52 3.54 -2.33 8.95
N ARG A 53 4.71 -1.87 9.38
CA ARG A 53 5.98 -2.56 9.20
C ARG A 53 6.56 -2.90 10.56
N PHE A 54 7.12 -4.09 10.70
CA PHE A 54 7.87 -4.46 11.90
C PHE A 54 9.25 -3.79 11.96
N ASP A 55 9.51 -3.07 13.03
CA ASP A 55 10.77 -2.43 13.36
C ASP A 55 11.65 -3.40 14.15
N LYS A 56 12.65 -4.01 13.51
CA LYS A 56 13.50 -5.03 14.15
C LYS A 56 14.28 -4.46 15.34
N ASP A 57 14.82 -3.25 15.21
CA ASP A 57 15.62 -2.60 16.26
C ASP A 57 14.77 -2.22 17.48
N GLY A 58 13.55 -1.73 17.23
CA GLY A 58 12.61 -1.33 18.26
C GLY A 58 11.69 -2.45 18.76
N ASN A 59 11.80 -3.65 18.18
CA ASN A 59 10.93 -4.81 18.41
C ASN A 59 9.43 -4.46 18.48
N ARG A 60 8.95 -3.66 17.51
CA ARG A 60 7.58 -3.10 17.53
C ARG A 60 7.02 -2.86 16.14
N TRP A 61 5.70 -2.80 16.03
CA TRP A 61 5.03 -2.38 14.80
C TRP A 61 5.04 -0.84 14.67
N LYS A 62 5.40 -0.35 13.48
CA LYS A 62 5.30 1.06 13.10
C LYS A 62 4.30 1.20 11.95
N GLU A 63 3.45 2.21 12.01
CA GLU A 63 2.55 2.54 10.91
C GLU A 63 3.36 2.99 9.69
N ARG A 64 3.08 2.38 8.54
CA ARG A 64 3.72 2.68 7.25
C ARG A 64 2.81 3.50 6.34
N GLY A 65 1.51 3.26 6.40
CA GLY A 65 0.54 4.16 5.80
C GLY A 65 -0.89 3.64 5.78
N ALA A 66 -1.83 4.58 5.69
CA ALA A 66 -3.25 4.32 5.58
C ALA A 66 -3.75 4.67 4.17
N GLY A 67 -4.43 3.73 3.52
CA GLY A 67 -4.97 3.97 2.19
C GLY A 67 -5.53 2.73 1.53
N THR A 68 -5.35 2.61 0.22
CA THR A 68 -5.92 1.53 -0.58
C THR A 68 -4.83 0.55 -1.01
N VAL A 69 -5.01 -0.72 -0.67
CA VAL A 69 -4.18 -1.83 -1.19
C VAL A 69 -4.81 -2.39 -2.46
N LYS A 70 -3.97 -2.63 -3.46
CA LYS A 70 -4.32 -3.26 -4.73
C LYS A 70 -3.40 -4.43 -5.02
N LEU A 71 -3.96 -5.50 -5.59
CA LEU A 71 -3.21 -6.51 -6.33
C LEU A 71 -3.45 -6.28 -7.81
N LEU A 72 -2.37 -6.09 -8.56
CA LEU A 72 -2.37 -5.65 -9.95
C LEU A 72 -1.73 -6.73 -10.80
N LYS A 73 -2.51 -7.39 -11.68
CA LYS A 73 -1.99 -8.39 -12.62
C LYS A 73 -1.57 -7.71 -13.92
N HIS A 74 -0.31 -7.85 -14.30
CA HIS A 74 0.19 -7.35 -15.57
C HIS A 74 -0.44 -8.11 -16.75
N LYS A 75 -0.94 -7.38 -17.75
CA LYS A 75 -1.70 -7.91 -18.89
C LYS A 75 -0.90 -8.89 -19.74
N GLU A 76 0.39 -8.60 -19.98
CA GLU A 76 1.25 -9.43 -20.83
C GLU A 76 1.98 -10.53 -20.05
N THR A 77 2.72 -10.16 -19.01
CA THR A 77 3.58 -11.08 -18.25
C THR A 77 2.86 -11.95 -17.23
N GLY A 78 1.58 -11.66 -16.91
CA GLY A 78 0.84 -12.39 -15.89
C GLY A 78 1.29 -12.12 -14.43
N LYS A 79 2.40 -11.42 -14.24
CA LYS A 79 2.96 -11.12 -12.92
C LYS A 79 2.01 -10.26 -12.09
N VAL A 80 1.92 -10.56 -10.80
CA VAL A 80 1.07 -9.79 -9.88
C VAL A 80 1.90 -8.93 -8.93
N LEU A 81 1.65 -7.62 -8.97
CA LEU A 81 2.23 -6.64 -8.07
C LEU A 81 1.23 -6.28 -6.96
N ARG A 82 1.72 -6.24 -5.72
CA ARG A 82 1.03 -5.64 -4.60
C ARG A 82 1.47 -4.18 -4.47
N VAL A 83 0.53 -3.26 -4.64
CA VAL A 83 0.76 -1.82 -4.51
C VAL A 83 -0.19 -1.25 -3.46
N MET A 84 0.30 -0.34 -2.62
CA MET A 84 -0.56 0.42 -1.72
C MET A 84 -0.14 1.88 -1.76
N ARG A 85 -1.11 2.79 -1.77
CA ARG A 85 -0.86 4.25 -1.75
C ARG A 85 -1.59 4.90 -0.59
N GLN A 86 -0.96 5.89 0.03
CA GLN A 86 -1.56 6.67 1.11
C GLN A 86 -2.67 7.57 0.56
N SER A 87 -3.84 7.63 1.22
CA SER A 87 -5.02 8.33 0.66
C SER A 87 -4.83 9.82 0.39
N LYS A 88 -4.01 10.54 1.18
CA LYS A 88 -3.83 11.99 1.05
C LYS A 88 -2.64 12.37 0.19
N THR A 89 -1.50 11.72 0.40
CA THR A 89 -0.23 12.06 -0.24
C THR A 89 0.00 11.32 -1.55
N LEU A 90 -0.77 10.26 -1.81
CA LEU A 90 -0.62 9.33 -2.93
C LEU A 90 0.77 8.64 -3.00
N LYS A 91 1.58 8.80 -1.95
CA LYS A 91 2.89 8.15 -1.81
C LYS A 91 2.72 6.65 -1.71
N ILE A 92 3.64 5.93 -2.32
CA ILE A 92 3.67 4.47 -2.30
C ILE A 92 4.05 4.00 -0.90
N CYS A 93 3.11 3.25 -0.34
CA CYS A 93 3.12 2.48 0.90
C CYS A 93 4.11 1.35 1.02
N ALA A 94 4.02 0.54 -0.03
CA ALA A 94 4.62 -0.75 -0.21
C ALA A 94 4.39 -1.13 -1.69
N ASN A 95 5.37 -1.73 -2.31
CA ASN A 95 5.43 -2.09 -3.73
C ASN A 95 6.31 -3.33 -3.88
N HIS A 96 5.69 -4.49 -4.07
CA HIS A 96 6.42 -5.74 -4.29
C HIS A 96 5.62 -6.72 -5.15
N LEU A 97 6.32 -7.65 -5.79
CA LEU A 97 5.72 -8.79 -6.47
C LEU A 97 5.15 -9.77 -5.45
N VAL A 98 4.02 -10.39 -5.78
CA VAL A 98 3.52 -11.56 -5.05
C VAL A 98 4.30 -12.78 -5.54
N LEU A 99 5.15 -13.33 -4.68
CA LEU A 99 5.99 -14.48 -5.02
C LEU A 99 5.32 -15.79 -4.58
N PRO A 100 5.57 -16.92 -5.27
CA PRO A 100 5.00 -18.22 -4.92
C PRO A 100 5.34 -18.74 -3.52
N THR A 101 6.46 -18.25 -2.96
CA THR A 101 6.95 -18.63 -1.63
C THR A 101 6.36 -17.78 -0.51
N MET A 102 5.59 -16.73 -0.82
CA MET A 102 4.97 -15.89 0.20
C MET A 102 3.80 -16.61 0.85
N MET A 103 3.68 -16.44 2.16
CA MET A 103 2.57 -16.95 2.96
C MET A 103 1.99 -15.81 3.77
N VAL A 104 0.68 -15.63 3.65
CA VAL A 104 -0.07 -14.68 4.47
C VAL A 104 -0.70 -15.43 5.63
N GLN A 105 -0.52 -14.91 6.84
CA GLN A 105 -1.00 -15.54 8.07
C GLN A 105 -1.88 -14.57 8.85
N GLU A 106 -2.89 -15.07 9.54
CA GLU A 106 -3.68 -14.25 10.46
C GLU A 106 -2.79 -13.69 11.58
N HIS A 107 -3.02 -12.42 11.93
CA HIS A 107 -2.30 -11.82 13.05
C HIS A 107 -2.86 -12.35 14.38
N ALA A 108 -2.00 -12.92 15.22
CA ALA A 108 -2.39 -13.39 16.55
C ALA A 108 -3.02 -12.23 17.37
N GLY A 109 -4.28 -12.38 17.77
CA GLY A 109 -5.01 -11.39 18.55
C GLY A 109 -5.75 -10.31 17.75
N ASN A 110 -5.76 -10.36 16.40
CA ASN A 110 -6.62 -9.48 15.59
C ASN A 110 -7.06 -10.13 14.27
N GLU A 111 -8.30 -10.62 14.24
CA GLU A 111 -8.92 -11.30 13.09
C GLU A 111 -9.14 -10.37 11.87
N LYS A 112 -9.02 -9.05 12.05
CA LYS A 112 -9.08 -8.06 10.96
C LYS A 112 -7.70 -7.77 10.36
N SER A 113 -6.67 -8.46 10.83
CA SER A 113 -5.29 -8.20 10.41
C SER A 113 -4.57 -9.49 10.01
N CYS A 114 -3.68 -9.36 9.03
CA CYS A 114 -2.82 -10.44 8.59
C CYS A 114 -1.39 -9.96 8.38
N VAL A 115 -0.44 -10.90 8.42
CA VAL A 115 1.00 -10.67 8.37
C VAL A 115 1.66 -11.49 7.27
N TRP A 116 2.70 -10.94 6.66
CA TRP A 116 3.52 -11.64 5.67
C TRP A 116 4.90 -10.99 5.54
N HIS A 117 5.84 -11.73 4.95
CA HIS A 117 7.17 -11.24 4.61
C HIS A 117 7.27 -10.94 3.11
N ALA A 118 7.91 -9.83 2.75
CA ALA A 118 8.16 -9.50 1.35
C ALA A 118 9.38 -8.60 1.11
N PRO A 119 10.11 -8.79 0.00
CA PRO A 119 11.10 -7.84 -0.49
C PRO A 119 10.38 -6.66 -1.18
N ASP A 120 10.39 -5.50 -0.54
CA ASP A 120 9.62 -4.31 -0.92
C ASP A 120 10.49 -3.19 -1.48
N PHE A 121 9.96 -2.45 -2.47
CA PHE A 121 10.65 -1.37 -3.19
C PHE A 121 9.99 0.01 -3.01
N ALA A 122 9.12 0.22 -2.02
CA ALA A 122 8.41 1.51 -1.88
C ALA A 122 9.33 2.72 -1.61
N ASP A 123 10.49 2.49 -1.01
CA ASP A 123 11.46 3.57 -0.72
C ASP A 123 12.48 3.80 -1.86
N GLY A 124 12.33 3.12 -3.00
CA GLY A 124 13.29 3.19 -4.12
C GLY A 124 14.52 2.28 -3.94
N GLU A 125 14.52 1.45 -2.91
CA GLU A 125 15.53 0.41 -2.67
C GLU A 125 14.84 -0.87 -2.19
N LEU A 126 15.41 -2.03 -2.53
CA LEU A 126 14.81 -3.33 -2.18
C LEU A 126 15.12 -3.68 -0.72
N LYS A 127 14.08 -3.86 0.10
CA LYS A 127 14.18 -4.19 1.53
C LYS A 127 13.30 -5.37 1.91
N ASP A 128 13.85 -6.32 2.65
CA ASP A 128 13.04 -7.37 3.28
C ASP A 128 12.27 -6.82 4.47
N GLU A 129 10.96 -6.70 4.30
CA GLU A 129 10.04 -6.18 5.31
C GLU A 129 9.09 -7.27 5.81
N LEU A 130 8.74 -7.18 7.10
CA LEU A 130 7.64 -7.93 7.70
C LEU A 130 6.47 -6.96 7.83
N PHE A 131 5.40 -7.24 7.09
CA PHE A 131 4.21 -6.42 7.03
C PHE A 131 3.11 -6.96 7.93
N CYS A 132 2.30 -6.05 8.44
CA CYS A 132 0.99 -6.33 9.01
C CYS A 132 0.00 -5.38 8.35
N ILE A 133 -1.10 -5.87 7.83
CA ILE A 133 -2.17 -5.05 7.26
C ILE A 133 -3.45 -5.26 8.06
N ARG A 134 -4.15 -4.17 8.34
CA ARG A 134 -5.42 -4.18 9.09
C ARG A 134 -6.54 -3.61 8.24
N PHE A 135 -7.61 -4.37 8.11
CA PHE A 135 -8.81 -3.99 7.37
C PHE A 135 -9.92 -3.51 8.30
N ALA A 136 -10.96 -2.88 7.72
CA ALA A 136 -12.13 -2.42 8.48
C ALA A 136 -12.98 -3.59 9.00
N SER A 137 -13.05 -4.69 8.24
CA SER A 137 -13.87 -5.87 8.52
C SER A 137 -13.04 -7.15 8.43
N MET A 138 -13.54 -8.22 9.07
CA MET A 138 -12.88 -9.53 9.06
C MET A 138 -13.04 -10.19 7.68
N GLU A 139 -14.16 -9.93 7.01
CA GLU A 139 -14.47 -10.41 5.67
C GLU A 139 -13.45 -9.88 4.65
N ASN A 140 -13.08 -8.60 4.74
CA ASN A 140 -12.05 -8.01 3.88
C ASN A 140 -10.68 -8.63 4.13
N CYS A 141 -10.35 -8.94 5.39
CA CYS A 141 -9.11 -9.61 5.75
C CYS A 141 -9.06 -11.02 5.16
N LYS A 142 -10.11 -11.81 5.34
CA LYS A 142 -10.21 -13.18 4.79
C LYS A 142 -10.16 -13.19 3.26
N SER A 143 -10.93 -12.33 2.61
CA SER A 143 -10.91 -12.18 1.16
C SER A 143 -9.52 -11.78 0.65
N PHE A 144 -8.82 -10.86 1.33
CA PHE A 144 -7.45 -10.51 0.99
C PHE A 144 -6.51 -11.71 1.10
N MET A 145 -6.57 -12.47 2.20
CA MET A 145 -5.71 -13.63 2.42
C MET A 145 -5.94 -14.73 1.38
N GLU A 146 -7.20 -15.06 1.10
CA GLU A 146 -7.60 -16.05 0.11
C GLU A 146 -7.07 -15.67 -1.28
N ILE A 147 -7.36 -14.45 -1.74
CA ILE A 147 -6.93 -13.99 -3.07
C ILE A 147 -5.40 -13.90 -3.15
N PHE A 148 -4.73 -13.43 -2.10
CA PHE A 148 -3.26 -13.37 -2.10
C PHE A 148 -2.66 -14.77 -2.23
N GLN A 149 -3.22 -15.76 -1.52
CA GLN A 149 -2.77 -17.14 -1.58
C GLN A 149 -3.03 -17.76 -2.97
N GLU A 150 -4.23 -17.56 -3.54
CA GLU A 150 -4.56 -17.99 -4.90
C GLU A 150 -3.62 -17.39 -5.95
N VAL A 151 -3.30 -16.10 -5.80
CA VAL A 151 -2.33 -15.42 -6.67
C VAL A 151 -0.95 -16.06 -6.50
N ALA A 152 -0.44 -16.20 -5.28
CA ALA A 152 0.88 -16.79 -5.04
C ALA A 152 0.98 -18.20 -5.64
N GLU A 153 -0.06 -19.03 -5.50
CA GLU A 153 -0.12 -20.36 -6.11
C GLU A 153 -0.17 -20.32 -7.64
N SER A 154 -0.88 -19.34 -8.22
CA SER A 154 -0.94 -19.16 -9.67
C SER A 154 0.40 -18.73 -10.25
N GLN A 155 1.17 -17.89 -9.53
CA GLN A 155 2.52 -17.50 -9.92
C GLN A 155 3.47 -18.71 -9.96
N LYS A 156 3.25 -19.73 -9.12
CA LYS A 156 4.04 -20.98 -9.16
C LYS A 156 3.84 -21.74 -10.47
N LYS A 157 2.63 -21.72 -11.03
CA LYS A 157 2.32 -22.44 -12.28
C LYS A 157 2.97 -21.75 -13.47
N GLU A 158 2.88 -20.43 -13.52
CA GLU A 158 3.51 -19.61 -14.58
C GLU A 158 5.04 -19.79 -14.58
N GLU A 159 5.71 -19.84 -13.42
CA GLU A 159 7.17 -20.12 -13.34
C GLU A 159 7.56 -21.51 -13.90
N ASN A 160 6.73 -22.53 -13.70
CA ASN A 160 7.01 -23.88 -14.21
C ASN A 160 6.80 -23.98 -15.73
N GLU A 161 5.81 -23.26 -16.27
CA GLU A 161 5.55 -23.20 -17.71
C GLU A 161 6.65 -22.44 -18.45
N ASP A 162 7.04 -21.25 -17.97
CA ASP A 162 8.14 -20.48 -18.56
C ASP A 162 9.48 -21.23 -18.48
N GLY A 163 9.76 -21.91 -17.36
CA GLY A 163 10.95 -22.75 -17.21
C GLY A 163 10.97 -23.95 -18.16
N SER A 164 9.82 -24.57 -18.41
CA SER A 164 9.65 -25.68 -19.34
C SER A 164 9.85 -25.23 -20.80
N THR A 165 9.25 -24.10 -21.19
CA THR A 165 9.38 -23.53 -22.54
C THR A 165 10.80 -23.04 -22.81
N ALA A 166 11.47 -22.42 -21.83
CA ALA A 166 12.87 -22.02 -21.96
C ALA A 166 13.81 -23.23 -22.12
N ALA A 167 13.58 -24.32 -21.37
CA ALA A 167 14.34 -25.55 -21.51
C ALA A 167 14.12 -26.22 -22.89
N ALA A 168 12.87 -26.26 -23.37
CA ALA A 168 12.54 -26.80 -24.69
C ALA A 168 13.21 -26.01 -25.83
N GLY A 169 13.17 -24.68 -25.77
CA GLY A 169 13.81 -23.82 -26.77
C GLY A 169 15.35 -23.86 -26.75
N LEU A 170 15.96 -24.27 -25.64
CA LEU A 170 17.40 -24.53 -25.57
C LEU A 170 17.76 -25.87 -26.21
N LEU A 171 16.93 -26.91 -26.02
CA LEU A 171 17.13 -28.23 -26.63
C LEU A 171 17.01 -28.21 -28.15
N GLU A 172 16.08 -27.44 -28.71
CA GLU A 172 15.94 -27.27 -30.18
C GLU A 172 17.13 -26.57 -30.84
N LYS A 173 17.92 -25.79 -30.09
CA LYS A 173 19.12 -25.11 -30.60
C LYS A 173 20.38 -25.96 -30.56
N LEU A 174 20.30 -27.13 -29.91
CA LEU A 174 21.41 -28.09 -29.79
C LEU A 174 21.26 -29.31 -30.72
N CYS A 175 20.13 -29.45 -31.42
CA CYS A 175 19.91 -30.46 -32.47
C CYS A 175 20.05 -29.83 -33.86
#